data_AF-A0A2N2EE78-F1
#
_entry.id   AF-A0A2N2EE78-F1
#
_cell.length_a   1.000
_cell.length_b   1.000
_cell.length_c   1.000
_cell.angle_alpha   90.00
_cell.angle_beta   90.00
_cell.angle_gamma   90.00
#
_symmetry.space_group_name_H-M   'P 1'
#
loop_
_entity.id
_entity.type
_entity.pdbx_description
1 polymer ?
#
loop_
_entity_poly.entity_id
_entity_poly.type
_entity_poly.pdbx_seq_one_letter_code
_entity_poly.pdbx_strand_id
1 'polypeptide(L)'
;MKKYIPILIICLLLLGSTGCKKQPEAKTLIQQPNTVAEDVSNQGVESTTEGAPVTDVATEGTIVTNEGLLTELQGFVEKFYYNFLFKPQAENGKLTDTDMQLFAISFIYQFEYNELRFDSEKFVLYIPEANVTEVIKRFFDYDFTTHKYPENSPITYEDGYYLMKARDVNFGAKPVIKEALQLSEHSYKIVFGSSDANVKEKYEAIIEDRDGRWVVISYKIVKEAAK
;
A
#
# COMPACT_ATOMS: atom_id res chain seq x y z
N MET A 1 -21.69 -27.82 58.37
CA MET A 1 -21.02 -28.82 57.52
C MET A 1 -21.31 -28.48 56.06
N LYS A 2 -20.40 -27.78 55.38
CA LYS A 2 -20.55 -27.36 53.97
C LYS A 2 -19.75 -28.33 53.11
N LYS A 3 -20.42 -29.03 52.19
CA LYS A 3 -19.86 -30.06 51.33
C LYS A 3 -19.16 -29.42 50.13
N TYR A 4 -17.92 -29.80 49.90
CA TYR A 4 -17.15 -29.54 48.68
C TYR A 4 -17.64 -30.48 47.57
N ILE A 5 -17.78 -29.97 46.34
CA ILE A 5 -17.93 -30.78 45.12
C ILE A 5 -16.71 -30.49 44.24
N PRO A 6 -15.97 -31.52 43.78
CA PRO A 6 -14.69 -31.34 43.10
C PRO A 6 -14.83 -31.01 41.61
N ILE A 7 -13.84 -30.23 41.15
CA ILE A 7 -13.52 -29.90 39.76
C ILE A 7 -13.13 -31.20 39.02
N LEU A 8 -13.75 -31.47 37.87
CA LEU A 8 -13.36 -32.54 36.96
C LEU A 8 -12.64 -31.94 35.76
N ILE A 9 -11.31 -32.10 35.73
CA ILE A 9 -10.44 -31.80 34.59
C ILE A 9 -10.48 -33.00 33.64
N ILE A 10 -10.92 -32.80 32.41
CA ILE A 10 -10.76 -33.78 31.33
C ILE A 10 -9.65 -33.28 30.40
N CYS A 11 -8.44 -33.80 30.60
CA CYS A 11 -7.36 -33.77 29.62
C CYS A 11 -7.53 -35.00 28.72
N LEU A 12 -7.92 -34.81 27.47
CA LEU A 12 -7.91 -35.86 26.46
C LEU A 12 -6.70 -35.64 25.54
N LEU A 13 -5.64 -36.40 25.83
CA LEU A 13 -4.49 -36.64 24.98
C LEU A 13 -4.94 -37.45 23.76
N LEU A 14 -4.70 -36.93 22.56
CA LEU A 14 -4.67 -37.71 21.33
C LEU A 14 -3.31 -37.48 20.64
N LEU A 15 -2.47 -38.51 20.71
CA LEU A 15 -1.76 -39.19 19.60
C LEU A 15 -1.27 -38.24 18.49
N GLY A 16 0.04 -38.06 18.28
CA GLY A 16 0.97 -39.12 17.94
C GLY A 16 1.08 -39.27 16.42
N SER A 17 1.91 -38.45 15.77
CA SER A 17 2.43 -38.72 14.42
C SER A 17 3.90 -38.31 14.35
N THR A 18 4.75 -39.28 14.67
CA THR A 18 6.13 -39.37 14.19
C THR A 18 6.14 -39.51 12.68
N GLY A 19 6.88 -38.65 11.97
CA GLY A 19 7.15 -38.78 10.55
C GLY A 19 8.41 -38.00 10.15
N CYS A 20 9.53 -38.71 10.12
CA CYS A 20 10.86 -38.19 9.82
C CYS A 20 11.03 -37.58 8.41
N LYS A 21 11.92 -36.58 8.39
CA LYS A 21 12.69 -36.05 7.26
C LYS A 21 13.06 -37.08 6.20
N LYS A 22 12.90 -36.71 4.92
CA LYS A 22 13.86 -37.03 3.85
C LYS A 22 13.96 -35.87 2.85
N GLN A 23 15.11 -35.20 2.90
CA GLN A 23 15.70 -34.44 1.80
C GLN A 23 16.57 -35.42 1.00
N PRO A 24 16.65 -35.27 -0.33
CA PRO A 24 17.87 -35.59 -1.05
C PRO A 24 18.35 -34.41 -1.90
N GLU A 25 19.58 -34.00 -1.59
CA GLU A 25 20.71 -33.64 -2.45
C GLU A 25 20.53 -32.89 -3.78
N ALA A 26 21.48 -31.95 -3.91
CA ALA A 26 21.78 -31.12 -5.05
C ALA A 26 22.19 -31.91 -6.30
N LYS A 27 21.86 -31.33 -7.46
CA LYS A 27 22.73 -31.35 -8.64
C LYS A 27 22.87 -29.95 -9.19
N THR A 28 24.07 -29.42 -9.05
CA THR A 28 24.62 -28.32 -9.83
C THR A 28 24.67 -28.73 -11.31
N LEU A 29 24.23 -27.86 -12.21
CA LEU A 29 24.87 -27.74 -13.52
C LEU A 29 24.89 -26.27 -13.93
N ILE A 30 26.10 -25.72 -13.89
CA ILE A 30 26.50 -24.49 -14.55
C ILE A 30 26.47 -24.74 -16.06
N GLN A 31 25.85 -23.84 -16.84
CA GLN A 31 26.18 -23.62 -18.24
C GLN A 31 25.77 -22.20 -18.68
N GLN A 32 26.73 -21.29 -18.65
CA GLN A 32 26.98 -20.23 -19.65
C GLN A 32 28.42 -20.48 -20.12
N PRO A 33 28.86 -20.09 -21.34
CA PRO A 33 28.47 -18.86 -22.05
C PRO A 33 28.31 -19.03 -23.58
N ASN A 34 27.77 -18.00 -24.26
CA ASN A 34 28.46 -17.39 -25.40
C ASN A 34 27.81 -16.07 -25.86
N THR A 35 28.70 -15.25 -26.39
CA THR A 35 28.73 -13.81 -26.67
C THR A 35 28.04 -13.42 -28.00
N VAL A 36 28.03 -12.09 -28.24
CA VAL A 36 27.92 -11.30 -29.50
C VAL A 36 26.53 -10.63 -29.64
N ALA A 37 26.34 -9.35 -29.29
CA ALA A 37 26.85 -8.07 -29.81
C ALA A 37 26.14 -7.58 -31.08
N GLU A 38 25.49 -6.41 -30.98
CA GLU A 38 25.21 -5.35 -31.98
C GLU A 38 24.20 -4.39 -31.32
N ASP A 39 24.61 -3.25 -30.75
CA ASP A 39 24.82 -1.94 -31.39
C ASP A 39 23.61 -1.47 -32.22
N VAL A 40 23.09 -0.28 -31.89
CA VAL A 40 22.63 0.78 -32.83
C VAL A 40 21.84 1.87 -32.08
N SER A 41 22.43 3.06 -32.14
CA SER A 41 21.82 4.39 -32.32
C SER A 41 21.29 5.16 -31.12
N ASN A 42 22.05 6.22 -30.82
CA ASN A 42 21.62 7.38 -30.06
C ASN A 42 21.91 8.63 -30.91
N GLN A 43 20.87 9.37 -31.31
CA GLN A 43 20.81 10.78 -31.76
C GLN A 43 19.38 10.98 -32.29
N GLY A 44 18.53 11.87 -31.78
CA GLY A 44 18.79 13.23 -31.34
C GLY A 44 18.18 14.17 -32.38
N VAL A 45 16.88 14.48 -32.25
CA VAL A 45 16.24 15.57 -33.00
C VAL A 45 15.32 16.33 -32.05
N GLU A 46 15.74 17.54 -31.72
CA GLU A 46 14.88 18.60 -31.18
C GLU A 46 13.75 18.89 -32.16
N SER A 47 12.52 18.96 -31.65
CA SER A 47 11.45 19.69 -32.32
C SER A 47 10.65 20.46 -31.29
N THR A 48 10.86 21.77 -31.31
CA THR A 48 10.07 22.81 -30.68
C THR A 48 8.66 22.80 -31.26
N THR A 49 7.64 22.74 -30.41
CA THR A 49 6.29 23.18 -30.77
C THR A 49 5.64 23.89 -29.59
N GLU A 50 5.56 25.21 -29.71
CA GLU A 50 4.60 26.04 -28.98
C GLU A 50 3.16 25.65 -29.34
N GLY A 51 2.27 25.69 -28.35
CA GLY A 51 0.85 25.97 -28.55
C GLY A 51 -0.12 24.81 -28.34
N ALA A 52 -0.70 24.75 -27.14
CA ALA A 52 -2.15 24.68 -26.94
C ALA A 52 -2.46 24.82 -25.44
N PRO A 53 -3.54 25.55 -25.06
CA PRO A 53 -3.99 25.62 -23.69
C PRO A 53 -4.42 24.22 -23.22
N VAL A 54 -4.01 23.86 -22.01
CA VAL A 54 -4.46 22.64 -21.32
C VAL A 54 -5.95 22.81 -21.04
N THR A 55 -6.79 22.30 -21.94
CA THR A 55 -8.20 22.11 -21.70
C THR A 55 -8.35 20.99 -20.68
N ASP A 56 -8.90 21.30 -19.51
CA ASP A 56 -9.36 20.30 -18.53
C ASP A 56 -10.33 19.34 -19.24
N VAL A 57 -9.82 18.16 -19.64
CA VAL A 57 -10.66 17.08 -20.14
C VAL A 57 -11.29 16.44 -18.92
N ALA A 58 -12.54 16.81 -18.64
CA ALA A 58 -13.42 16.01 -17.79
C ALA A 58 -13.35 14.58 -18.29
N THR A 59 -12.73 13.69 -17.52
CA THR A 59 -12.57 12.28 -17.91
C THR A 59 -13.97 11.66 -17.85
N GLU A 60 -14.62 11.52 -19.00
CA GLU A 60 -15.95 10.92 -19.12
C GLU A 60 -15.87 9.43 -18.74
N GLY A 61 -16.15 9.13 -17.48
CA GLY A 61 -16.26 7.76 -16.98
C GLY A 61 -17.73 7.36 -16.79
N THR A 62 -17.99 6.05 -16.82
CA THR A 62 -19.33 5.51 -16.53
C THR A 62 -19.50 5.32 -15.02
N ILE A 63 -20.63 5.74 -14.46
CA ILE A 63 -20.90 5.56 -13.03
C ILE A 63 -20.92 4.07 -12.69
N VAL A 64 -20.14 3.68 -11.68
CA VAL A 64 -20.13 2.31 -11.14
C VAL A 64 -21.37 2.10 -10.27
N THR A 65 -22.23 1.17 -10.66
CA THR A 65 -23.45 0.79 -9.90
C THR A 65 -23.41 -0.62 -9.32
N ASN A 66 -22.35 -1.39 -9.61
CA ASN A 66 -22.18 -2.74 -9.08
C ASN A 66 -21.82 -2.69 -7.58
N GLU A 67 -22.71 -3.15 -6.72
CA GLU A 67 -22.55 -3.12 -5.26
C GLU A 67 -21.35 -3.95 -4.75
N GLY A 68 -21.07 -5.09 -5.39
CA GLY A 68 -19.94 -5.95 -5.04
C GLY A 68 -18.62 -5.24 -5.28
N LEU A 69 -18.48 -4.63 -6.46
CA LEU A 69 -17.32 -3.82 -6.81
C LEU A 69 -17.20 -2.61 -5.88
N LEU A 70 -18.28 -1.87 -5.63
CA LEU A 70 -18.25 -0.72 -4.71
C LEU A 70 -17.80 -1.12 -3.31
N THR A 71 -18.20 -2.28 -2.81
CA THR A 71 -17.75 -2.82 -1.52
C THR A 71 -16.25 -3.13 -1.52
N GLU A 72 -15.75 -3.72 -2.60
CA GLU A 72 -14.34 -4.00 -2.77
C GLU A 72 -13.50 -2.71 -2.83
N LEU A 73 -13.94 -1.73 -3.64
CA LEU A 73 -13.32 -0.42 -3.75
C LEU A 73 -13.30 0.31 -2.41
N GLN A 74 -14.39 0.21 -1.64
CA GLN A 74 -14.50 0.79 -0.31
C GLN A 74 -13.45 0.20 0.65
N GLY A 75 -13.31 -1.13 0.68
CA GLY A 75 -12.27 -1.80 1.46
C GLY A 75 -10.85 -1.49 1.00
N PHE A 76 -10.66 -1.21 -0.30
CA PHE A 76 -9.36 -0.77 -0.81
C PHE A 76 -9.01 0.64 -0.34
N VAL A 77 -9.90 1.63 -0.50
CA VAL A 77 -9.61 3.02 -0.09
C VAL A 77 -9.47 3.20 1.42
N GLU A 78 -10.04 2.32 2.24
CA GLU A 78 -9.82 2.29 3.70
C GLU A 78 -8.34 2.20 4.07
N LYS A 79 -7.55 1.44 3.31
CA LYS A 79 -6.11 1.27 3.56
C LYS A 79 -5.32 2.56 3.39
N PHE A 80 -5.81 3.48 2.55
CA PHE A 80 -5.22 4.79 2.31
C PHE A 80 -5.77 5.85 3.25
N TYR A 81 -7.09 5.84 3.48
CA TYR A 81 -7.74 6.84 4.33
C TYR A 81 -7.23 6.80 5.79
N TYR A 82 -6.97 5.62 6.33
CA TYR A 82 -6.42 5.47 7.67
C TYR A 82 -4.89 5.64 7.72
N ASN A 83 -4.22 5.84 6.59
CA ASN A 83 -2.77 5.93 6.57
C ASN A 83 -2.30 7.30 7.09
N PHE A 84 -1.70 7.34 8.27
CA PHE A 84 -1.39 8.63 8.93
C PHE A 84 -0.09 9.28 8.45
N LEU A 85 0.76 8.55 7.70
CA LEU A 85 1.98 9.11 7.10
C LEU A 85 1.79 9.48 5.63
N PHE A 86 0.85 8.83 4.93
CA PHE A 86 0.58 9.09 3.52
C PHE A 86 -0.22 10.37 3.33
N LYS A 87 0.49 11.45 2.97
CA LYS A 87 -0.09 12.77 2.72
C LYS A 87 0.50 13.37 1.46
N PRO A 88 0.24 12.79 0.27
CA PRO A 88 0.76 13.33 -0.97
C PRO A 88 0.26 14.76 -1.19
N GLN A 89 1.20 15.66 -1.53
CA GLN A 89 0.93 17.09 -1.68
C GLN A 89 0.74 17.51 -3.14
N ALA A 90 1.03 16.62 -4.09
CA ALA A 90 0.98 16.92 -5.50
C ALA A 90 -0.47 17.12 -5.97
N GLU A 91 -0.78 18.31 -6.46
CA GLU A 91 -2.15 18.65 -6.93
C GLU A 91 -2.57 17.84 -8.17
N ASN A 92 -1.61 17.40 -8.98
CA ASN A 92 -1.84 16.53 -10.13
C ASN A 92 -2.02 15.04 -9.76
N GLY A 93 -1.90 14.70 -8.46
CA GLY A 93 -2.02 13.34 -7.94
C GLY A 93 -0.83 12.43 -8.23
N LYS A 94 0.27 12.96 -8.78
CA LYS A 94 1.52 12.21 -8.94
C LYS A 94 2.08 11.83 -7.57
N LEU A 95 2.39 10.54 -7.41
CA LEU A 95 3.03 10.01 -6.22
C LEU A 95 4.55 10.01 -6.36
N THR A 96 5.23 10.47 -5.32
CA THR A 96 6.69 10.40 -5.21
C THR A 96 7.13 9.12 -4.51
N ASP A 97 8.40 8.75 -4.67
CA ASP A 97 9.06 7.69 -3.90
C ASP A 97 8.78 7.82 -2.39
N THR A 98 8.89 9.03 -1.85
CA THR A 98 8.63 9.32 -0.44
C THR A 98 7.17 9.06 -0.06
N ASP A 99 6.21 9.42 -0.93
CA ASP A 99 4.79 9.18 -0.65
C ASP A 99 4.51 7.67 -0.55
N MET A 100 4.98 6.89 -1.53
CA MET A 100 4.81 5.44 -1.55
C MET A 100 5.51 4.77 -0.36
N GLN A 101 6.71 5.24 -0.03
CA GLN A 101 7.47 4.79 1.13
C GLN A 101 6.74 5.05 2.45
N LEU A 102 6.23 6.27 2.66
CA LEU A 102 5.47 6.63 3.86
C LEU A 102 4.16 5.85 3.97
N PHE A 103 3.48 5.65 2.84
CA PHE A 103 2.31 4.77 2.78
C PHE A 103 2.67 3.37 3.29
N ALA A 104 3.69 2.75 2.71
CA ALA A 104 4.05 1.37 3.03
C ALA A 104 4.44 1.20 4.50
N ILE A 105 5.24 2.11 5.06
CA ILE A 105 5.64 2.08 6.46
C ILE A 105 4.44 2.18 7.40
N SER A 106 3.51 3.11 7.14
CA SER A 106 2.30 3.26 7.96
C SER A 106 1.36 2.06 7.79
N PHE A 107 1.20 1.56 6.56
CA PHE A 107 0.37 0.39 6.28
C PHE A 107 0.86 -0.84 7.04
N ILE A 108 2.17 -1.12 7.00
CA ILE A 108 2.77 -2.23 7.74
C ILE A 108 2.54 -2.05 9.24
N TYR A 109 2.81 -0.86 9.78
CA TYR A 109 2.58 -0.56 11.19
C TYR A 109 1.12 -0.82 11.62
N GLN A 110 0.15 -0.55 10.76
CA GLN A 110 -1.28 -0.64 11.09
C GLN A 110 -1.87 -2.03 10.88
N PHE A 111 -1.45 -2.73 9.83
CA PHE A 111 -2.13 -3.92 9.33
C PHE A 111 -1.25 -5.17 9.28
N GLU A 112 0.08 -5.02 9.16
CA GLU A 112 1.01 -6.12 8.93
C GLU A 112 2.20 -6.12 9.91
N TYR A 113 2.00 -5.59 11.12
CA TYR A 113 3.06 -5.49 12.13
C TYR A 113 3.34 -6.81 12.85
N ASN A 114 2.50 -7.82 12.63
CA ASN A 114 2.68 -9.14 13.22
C ASN A 114 4.05 -9.71 12.79
N GLU A 115 4.75 -10.37 13.71
CA GLU A 115 6.09 -10.96 13.49
C GLU A 115 7.24 -9.97 13.33
N LEU A 116 6.98 -8.66 13.29
CA LEU A 116 8.02 -7.65 13.32
C LEU A 116 8.61 -7.48 14.72
N ARG A 117 9.89 -7.09 14.77
CA ARG A 117 10.57 -6.79 16.02
C ARG A 117 10.02 -5.49 16.60
N PHE A 118 9.51 -5.57 17.82
CA PHE A 118 9.14 -4.41 18.64
C PHE A 118 10.09 -4.26 19.83
N ASP A 119 10.69 -3.10 19.97
CA ASP A 119 11.50 -2.71 21.12
C ASP A 119 10.59 -2.01 22.14
N SER A 120 10.27 -2.71 23.22
CA SER A 120 9.38 -2.22 24.28
C SER A 120 10.01 -1.15 25.17
N GLU A 121 11.35 -1.06 25.22
CA GLU A 121 12.02 -0.03 26.01
C GLU A 121 11.96 1.32 25.28
N LYS A 122 12.18 1.29 23.96
CA LYS A 122 12.15 2.49 23.10
C LYS A 122 10.76 2.78 22.53
N PHE A 123 9.83 1.83 22.64
CA PHE A 123 8.52 1.85 21.97
C PHE A 123 8.66 2.06 20.45
N VAL A 124 9.49 1.24 19.81
CA VAL A 124 9.81 1.33 18.37
C VAL A 124 9.56 -0.01 17.68
N LEU A 125 8.84 0.03 16.57
CA LEU A 125 8.69 -1.07 15.62
C LEU A 125 9.80 -1.00 14.56
N TYR A 126 10.48 -2.11 14.31
CA TYR A 126 11.51 -2.25 13.28
C TYR A 126 10.88 -2.90 12.06
N ILE A 127 10.79 -2.15 10.97
CA ILE A 127 10.18 -2.58 9.72
C ILE A 127 11.31 -2.81 8.70
N PRO A 128 11.58 -4.06 8.26
CA PRO A 128 12.60 -4.32 7.25
C PRO A 128 12.30 -3.62 5.92
N GLU A 129 13.35 -3.20 5.21
CA GLU A 129 13.19 -2.56 3.89
C GLU A 129 12.49 -3.45 2.86
N ALA A 130 12.71 -4.78 2.93
CA ALA A 130 12.08 -5.74 2.04
C ALA A 130 10.54 -5.73 2.15
N ASN A 131 9.99 -5.61 3.36
CA ASN A 131 8.55 -5.48 3.57
C ASN A 131 8.02 -4.19 2.95
N VAL A 132 8.77 -3.09 3.08
CA VAL A 132 8.39 -1.80 2.46
C VAL A 132 8.35 -1.94 0.94
N THR A 133 9.36 -2.54 0.33
CA THR A 133 9.39 -2.77 -1.13
C THR A 133 8.24 -3.67 -1.59
N GLU A 134 7.93 -4.73 -0.84
CA GLU A 134 6.81 -5.61 -1.17
C GLU A 134 5.48 -4.86 -1.16
N VAL A 135 5.23 -4.05 -0.13
CA VAL A 135 3.99 -3.26 -0.03
C VAL A 135 3.92 -2.21 -1.13
N ILE A 136 5.04 -1.54 -1.45
CA ILE A 136 5.06 -0.56 -2.56
C ILE A 136 4.75 -1.26 -3.89
N LYS A 137 5.36 -2.42 -4.15
CA LYS A 137 5.06 -3.19 -5.36
C LYS A 137 3.60 -3.62 -5.41
N ARG A 138 3.04 -4.06 -4.28
CA ARG A 138 1.65 -4.52 -4.17
C ARG A 138 0.66 -3.42 -4.52
N PHE A 139 0.82 -2.22 -3.96
CA PHE A 139 -0.16 -1.13 -4.05
C PHE A 139 0.12 -0.11 -5.17
N PHE A 140 1.35 -0.01 -5.66
CA PHE A 140 1.73 0.99 -6.68
C PHE A 140 2.39 0.36 -7.92
N ASP A 141 2.57 -0.96 -7.93
CA ASP A 141 3.25 -1.70 -9.01
C ASP A 141 4.65 -1.17 -9.36
N TYR A 142 5.31 -0.60 -8.36
CA TYR A 142 6.58 0.09 -8.50
C TYR A 142 7.71 -0.70 -7.84
N ASP A 143 8.80 -0.93 -8.59
CA ASP A 143 10.00 -1.61 -8.10
C ASP A 143 10.87 -0.60 -7.32
N PHE A 144 10.53 -0.38 -6.06
CA PHE A 144 11.17 0.60 -5.19
C PHE A 144 12.58 0.14 -4.77
N THR A 145 13.57 1.01 -4.96
CA THR A 145 14.98 0.73 -4.58
C THR A 145 15.63 1.87 -3.79
N THR A 146 14.91 2.96 -3.53
CA THR A 146 15.47 4.22 -3.00
C THR A 146 15.31 4.34 -1.48
N HIS A 147 15.67 3.27 -0.74
CA HIS A 147 15.55 3.24 0.71
C HIS A 147 16.42 4.32 1.39
N LYS A 148 15.77 5.23 2.12
CA LYS A 148 16.41 6.32 2.87
C LYS A 148 15.51 6.86 3.97
N TYR A 149 16.09 7.68 4.84
CA TYR A 149 15.33 8.48 5.81
C TYR A 149 14.29 9.37 5.11
N PRO A 150 12.99 9.27 5.42
CA PRO A 150 11.99 10.20 4.90
C PRO A 150 12.08 11.51 5.69
N GLU A 151 12.57 12.56 5.04
CA GLU A 151 12.70 13.89 5.65
C GLU A 151 11.35 14.39 6.19
N ASN A 152 11.40 15.15 7.30
CA ASN A 152 10.22 15.69 7.98
C ASN A 152 9.22 14.62 8.49
N SER A 153 9.64 13.37 8.57
CA SER A 153 8.84 12.28 9.14
C SER A 153 9.37 11.87 10.53
N PRO A 154 8.55 11.20 11.35
CA PRO A 154 8.99 10.62 12.62
C PRO A 154 9.78 9.31 12.47
N ILE A 155 10.08 8.89 11.23
CA ILE A 155 10.68 7.61 10.91
C ILE A 155 12.19 7.76 10.82
N THR A 156 12.94 6.90 11.49
CA THR A 156 14.38 6.77 11.25
C THR A 156 14.66 5.61 10.31
N TYR A 157 15.77 5.66 9.55
CA TYR A 157 16.23 4.56 8.71
C TYR A 157 17.66 4.18 9.08
N GLU A 158 17.85 2.97 9.60
CA GLU A 158 19.14 2.47 10.13
C GLU A 158 19.26 0.97 9.84
N ASP A 159 20.42 0.54 9.34
CA ASP A 159 20.79 -0.88 9.14
C ASP A 159 19.75 -1.73 8.39
N GLY A 160 19.09 -1.16 7.36
CA GLY A 160 18.07 -1.87 6.57
C GLY A 160 16.68 -1.91 7.21
N TYR A 161 16.46 -1.13 8.28
CA TYR A 161 15.18 -1.03 8.97
C TYR A 161 14.66 0.40 9.01
N TYR A 162 13.35 0.52 8.84
CA TYR A 162 12.58 1.70 9.21
C TYR A 162 12.13 1.57 10.66
N LEU A 163 12.50 2.56 11.47
CA LEU A 163 12.20 2.61 12.89
C LEU A 163 10.97 3.51 13.07
N MET A 164 9.84 2.90 13.38
CA MET A 164 8.57 3.58 13.60
C MET A 164 8.25 3.61 15.09
N LYS A 165 8.22 4.81 15.68
CA LYS A 165 7.77 4.99 17.07
C LYS A 165 6.29 4.62 17.18
N ALA A 166 5.93 3.94 18.27
CA ALA A 166 4.55 3.62 18.59
C ALA A 166 3.70 4.90 18.64
N ARG A 167 2.54 4.81 18.01
CA ARG A 167 1.53 5.86 17.99
C ARG A 167 0.18 5.28 18.35
N ASP A 168 -0.55 6.00 19.18
CA ASP A 168 -1.96 5.78 19.43
C ASP A 168 -2.75 6.78 18.57
N VAL A 169 -3.29 6.29 17.45
CA VAL A 169 -4.11 7.08 16.54
C VAL A 169 -5.47 6.42 16.44
N ASN A 170 -6.49 7.09 16.97
CA ASN A 170 -7.87 6.65 16.84
C ASN A 170 -8.50 7.24 15.58
N PHE A 171 -8.97 6.37 14.69
CA PHE A 171 -9.76 6.75 13.53
C PHE A 171 -11.24 6.59 13.85
N GLY A 172 -11.90 7.70 14.19
CA GLY A 172 -13.32 7.68 14.56
C GLY A 172 -14.27 7.63 13.37
N ALA A 173 -13.85 8.11 12.19
CA ALA A 173 -14.69 8.21 11.00
C ALA A 173 -14.19 7.28 9.90
N LYS A 174 -15.12 6.66 9.17
CA LYS A 174 -14.81 5.76 8.06
C LYS A 174 -14.78 6.53 6.74
N PRO A 175 -13.99 6.11 5.73
CA PRO A 175 -14.15 6.67 4.41
C PRO A 175 -15.51 6.25 3.83
N VAL A 176 -16.07 7.10 2.98
CA VAL A 176 -17.28 6.84 2.21
C VAL A 176 -17.03 7.26 0.78
N ILE A 177 -17.19 6.34 -0.16
CA ILE A 177 -17.18 6.64 -1.59
C ILE A 177 -18.35 7.60 -1.89
N LYS A 178 -18.03 8.74 -2.49
CA LYS A 178 -19.00 9.75 -2.95
C LYS A 178 -19.28 9.59 -4.44
N GLU A 179 -18.27 9.19 -5.21
CA GLU A 179 -18.36 8.91 -6.63
C GLU A 179 -17.36 7.82 -6.99
N ALA A 180 -17.78 6.87 -7.82
CA ALA A 180 -16.89 5.91 -8.47
C ALA A 180 -17.25 5.88 -9.96
N LEU A 181 -16.27 6.19 -10.82
CA LEU A 181 -16.40 6.16 -12.27
C LEU A 181 -15.45 5.12 -12.84
N GLN A 182 -15.94 4.29 -13.74
CA GLN A 182 -15.12 3.43 -14.59
C GLN A 182 -14.61 4.25 -15.77
N LEU A 183 -13.29 4.38 -15.89
CA LEU A 183 -12.61 5.11 -16.95
C LEU A 183 -12.27 4.20 -18.14
N SER A 184 -11.98 2.92 -17.87
CA SER A 184 -11.74 1.87 -18.85
C SER A 184 -12.10 0.50 -18.28
N GLU A 185 -11.90 -0.59 -19.02
CA GLU A 185 -12.20 -1.96 -18.56
C GLU A 185 -11.60 -2.26 -17.18
N HIS A 186 -10.39 -1.77 -16.91
CA HIS A 186 -9.65 -2.05 -15.68
C HIS A 186 -9.28 -0.79 -14.88
N SER A 187 -9.75 0.40 -15.24
CA SER A 187 -9.38 1.66 -14.58
C SER A 187 -10.58 2.37 -13.97
N TYR A 188 -10.41 2.88 -12.76
CA TYR A 188 -11.47 3.52 -11.98
C TYR A 188 -10.98 4.80 -11.31
N LYS A 189 -11.80 5.85 -11.37
CA LYS A 189 -11.67 7.05 -10.56
C LYS A 189 -12.59 6.94 -9.36
N ILE A 190 -12.06 7.15 -8.16
CA ILE A 190 -12.81 7.07 -6.90
C ILE A 190 -12.65 8.39 -6.17
N VAL A 191 -13.76 9.07 -5.91
CA VAL A 191 -13.82 10.22 -5.02
C VAL A 191 -14.44 9.78 -3.71
N PHE A 192 -13.71 9.97 -2.61
CA PHE A 192 -14.14 9.56 -1.29
C PHE A 192 -13.76 10.59 -0.24
N GLY A 193 -14.38 10.50 0.94
CA GLY A 193 -14.09 11.38 2.06
C GLY A 193 -14.62 10.80 3.35
N SER A 194 -14.57 11.56 4.43
CA SER A 194 -15.05 11.10 5.73
C SER A 194 -16.56 10.81 5.75
N SER A 195 -16.95 9.85 6.59
CA SER A 195 -18.33 9.64 7.04
C SER A 195 -18.79 10.76 7.98
N ASP A 196 -17.86 11.44 8.66
CA ASP A 196 -18.15 12.63 9.46
C ASP A 196 -18.31 13.85 8.54
N ALA A 197 -19.52 14.39 8.50
CA ALA A 197 -19.87 15.56 7.69
C ALA A 197 -19.08 16.84 8.06
N ASN A 198 -18.45 16.89 9.23
CA ASN A 198 -17.62 18.02 9.64
C ASN A 198 -16.23 17.99 9.00
N VAL A 199 -15.78 16.83 8.51
CA VAL A 199 -14.51 16.68 7.80
C VAL A 199 -14.75 16.94 6.32
N LYS A 200 -14.26 18.10 5.85
CA LYS A 200 -14.45 18.55 4.46
C LYS A 200 -13.45 17.97 3.48
N GLU A 201 -12.37 17.37 3.99
CA GLU A 201 -11.33 16.80 3.13
C GLU A 201 -11.90 15.64 2.32
N LYS A 202 -11.64 15.72 1.01
CA LYS A 202 -12.02 14.71 0.02
C LYS A 202 -10.76 14.30 -0.71
N TYR A 203 -10.76 13.06 -1.16
CA TYR A 203 -9.66 12.46 -1.88
C TYR A 203 -10.17 11.95 -3.21
N GLU A 204 -9.32 12.05 -4.23
CA GLU A 204 -9.51 11.41 -5.51
C GLU A 204 -8.36 10.44 -5.71
N ALA A 205 -8.69 9.19 -6.04
CA ALA A 205 -7.74 8.18 -6.45
C ALA A 205 -8.10 7.67 -7.84
N ILE A 206 -7.09 7.47 -8.68
CA ILE A 206 -7.22 6.63 -9.88
C ILE A 206 -6.53 5.32 -9.57
N ILE A 207 -7.25 4.23 -9.78
CA ILE A 207 -6.77 2.88 -9.53
C ILE A 207 -6.97 2.00 -10.75
N GLU A 208 -6.15 0.96 -10.85
CA GLU A 208 -6.24 -0.05 -11.89
C GLU A 208 -6.27 -1.46 -11.30
N ASP A 209 -7.07 -2.34 -11.88
CA ASP A 209 -6.95 -3.78 -11.68
C ASP A 209 -5.83 -4.31 -12.57
N ARG A 210 -4.81 -4.90 -11.96
CA ARG A 210 -3.69 -5.53 -12.64
C ARG A 210 -3.50 -6.94 -12.09
N ASP A 211 -3.86 -7.95 -12.87
CA ASP A 211 -3.74 -9.35 -12.48
C ASP A 211 -4.55 -9.70 -11.20
N GLY A 212 -5.74 -9.11 -11.03
CA GLY A 212 -6.63 -9.40 -9.89
C GLY A 212 -6.25 -8.67 -8.61
N ARG A 213 -5.50 -7.57 -8.70
CA ARG A 213 -5.17 -6.68 -7.58
C ARG A 213 -5.31 -5.22 -7.97
N TRP A 214 -5.78 -4.42 -7.02
CA TRP A 214 -5.86 -2.98 -7.17
C TRP A 214 -4.52 -2.29 -6.95
N VAL A 215 -4.17 -1.42 -7.88
CA VAL A 215 -2.97 -0.59 -7.88
C VAL A 215 -3.37 0.88 -7.97
N VAL A 216 -2.80 1.74 -7.13
CA VAL A 216 -3.00 3.19 -7.20
C VAL A 216 -2.05 3.80 -8.23
N ILE A 217 -2.63 4.53 -9.18
CA ILE A 217 -1.91 5.25 -10.23
C ILE A 217 -1.77 6.73 -9.89
N SER A 218 -2.81 7.29 -9.25
CA SER A 218 -2.86 8.69 -8.84
C SER A 218 -3.63 8.84 -7.55
N TYR A 219 -3.22 9.77 -6.70
CA TYR A 219 -3.91 10.09 -5.46
C TYR A 219 -3.71 11.56 -5.10
N LYS A 220 -4.79 12.30 -4.87
CA LYS A 220 -4.73 13.71 -4.46
C LYS A 220 -5.86 14.09 -3.52
N ILE A 221 -5.65 15.19 -2.80
CA ILE A 221 -6.70 15.89 -2.06
C ILE A 221 -7.51 16.73 -3.05
N VAL A 222 -8.83 16.58 -3.04
CA VAL A 222 -9.76 17.40 -3.82
C VAL A 222 -10.00 18.70 -3.05
N LYS A 223 -9.46 19.80 -3.57
CA LYS A 223 -9.77 21.14 -3.06
C LYS A 223 -11.16 21.54 -3.56
N GLU A 224 -12.09 21.84 -2.66
CA GLU A 224 -13.33 22.50 -3.07
C GLU A 224 -12.98 23.88 -3.62
N ALA A 225 -13.50 24.21 -4.81
CA ALA A 225 -13.38 25.56 -5.34
C ALA A 225 -13.99 26.55 -4.32
N ALA A 226 -13.22 27.59 -3.96
CA ALA A 226 -13.73 28.66 -3.11
C ALA A 226 -14.96 29.26 -3.81
N LYS A 227 -16.11 29.18 -3.14
CA LYS A 227 -17.35 29.81 -3.59
C LYS A 227 -17.28 31.32 -3.45
#